data_AF-A0A4Q2K189-F1
#
_entry.id   AF-A0A4Q2K189-F1
#
_cell.length_a   1.000
_cell.length_b   1.000
_cell.length_c   1.000
_cell.angle_alpha   90.00
_cell.angle_beta   90.00
_cell.angle_gamma   90.00
#
_symmetry.space_group_name_H-M   'P 1'
#
loop_
_entity.id
_entity.type
_entity.pdbx_description
1 polymer ?
#
loop_
_entity_poly.entity_id
_entity_poly.type
_entity_poly.pdbx_seq_one_letter_code
_entity_poly.pdbx_strand_id
1 'polypeptide(L)'
;MAEEKKNAGKKRWPIVVGVVAAVLIVACCGGWAWHNTPSFCGTVCHDSMGNHLANYEGTDESNGAGLAAWHGQHEGTTCLDCHTAELDVQVAELQSQLAGDTDNLGLGDRYYIDNDKCLSCHGGSYDELAKQTESLGAYNPHNSPHGQINCNECHKGHEAQVDTCGQCHPNGGQTMRGNN
;
A
#
# COMPACT_ATOMS: atom_id res chain seq x y z
N MET A 1 -26.49 -61.41 -41.88
CA MET A 1 -26.84 -60.25 -41.05
C MET A 1 -26.22 -60.46 -39.68
N ALA A 2 -25.14 -59.75 -39.35
CA ALA A 2 -24.65 -59.56 -37.98
C ALA A 2 -23.79 -58.29 -37.95
N GLU A 3 -23.97 -57.51 -36.90
CA GLU A 3 -23.79 -56.06 -36.79
C GLU A 3 -22.35 -55.54 -36.86
N GLU A 4 -22.17 -54.40 -37.54
CA GLU A 4 -21.03 -53.52 -37.30
C GLU A 4 -21.11 -52.93 -35.88
N LYS A 5 -20.15 -53.28 -35.03
CA LYS A 5 -19.96 -52.57 -33.76
C LYS A 5 -19.33 -51.20 -34.03
N LYS A 6 -20.17 -50.16 -34.08
CA LYS A 6 -19.71 -48.77 -34.05
C LYS A 6 -18.95 -48.53 -32.75
N ASN A 7 -17.63 -48.41 -32.88
CA ASN A 7 -16.72 -48.14 -31.79
C ASN A 7 -17.01 -46.72 -31.27
N ALA A 8 -17.80 -46.61 -30.20
CA ALA A 8 -18.13 -45.33 -29.59
C ALA A 8 -16.86 -44.71 -28.99
N GLY A 9 -16.22 -43.83 -29.75
CA GLY A 9 -15.00 -43.12 -29.33
C GLY A 9 -15.24 -42.46 -27.97
N LYS A 10 -14.38 -42.76 -26.99
CA LYS A 10 -14.44 -42.21 -25.64
C LYS A 10 -14.51 -40.67 -25.72
N LYS A 11 -15.63 -40.08 -25.33
CA LYS A 11 -15.84 -38.62 -25.37
C LYS A 11 -14.87 -37.98 -24.37
N ARG A 12 -13.79 -37.36 -24.85
CA ARG A 12 -12.78 -36.67 -24.03
C ARG A 12 -13.25 -35.32 -23.48
N TRP A 13 -14.41 -34.83 -23.94
CA TRP A 13 -14.97 -33.54 -23.54
C TRP A 13 -15.14 -33.32 -22.02
N PRO A 14 -15.65 -34.28 -21.21
CA PRO A 14 -15.68 -34.11 -19.74
C PRO A 14 -14.28 -33.94 -19.12
N ILE A 15 -13.23 -34.55 -19.71
CA ILE A 15 -11.85 -34.35 -19.26
C ILE A 15 -11.39 -32.93 -19.61
N VAL A 16 -11.70 -32.46 -20.82
CA VAL A 16 -11.37 -31.08 -21.24
C VAL A 16 -12.05 -30.06 -20.33
N VAL A 17 -13.34 -30.22 -20.05
CA VAL A 17 -14.09 -29.34 -19.14
C VAL A 17 -13.50 -29.38 -17.73
N GLY A 18 -13.16 -30.56 -17.22
CA GLY A 18 -12.51 -30.70 -15.91
C GLY A 18 -11.16 -30.00 -15.84
N VAL A 19 -10.33 -30.12 -16.88
CA VAL A 19 -9.04 -29.43 -16.98
C VAL A 19 -9.21 -27.92 -17.06
N VAL A 20 -10.13 -27.42 -17.90
CA VAL A 20 -10.42 -25.98 -18.00
C VAL A 20 -10.88 -25.41 -16.67
N ALA A 21 -11.81 -26.09 -15.98
CA ALA A 21 -12.28 -25.67 -14.67
C ALA A 21 -11.12 -25.63 -13.64
N ALA A 22 -10.26 -26.65 -13.62
CA ALA A 22 -9.10 -26.69 -12.73
C ALA A 22 -8.11 -25.55 -13.01
N VAL A 23 -7.82 -25.27 -14.29
CA VAL A 23 -6.94 -24.17 -14.70
C VAL A 23 -7.50 -22.82 -14.27
N LEU A 24 -8.80 -22.58 -14.46
CA LEU A 24 -9.45 -21.33 -14.04
C LEU A 24 -9.37 -21.14 -12.53
N ILE A 25 -9.61 -22.19 -11.74
CA ILE A 25 -9.50 -22.12 -10.27
C ILE A 25 -8.08 -21.76 -9.86
N VAL A 26 -7.08 -22.43 -10.42
CA VAL A 26 -5.66 -22.13 -10.12
C VAL A 26 -5.30 -20.70 -10.52
N ALA A 27 -5.75 -20.24 -11.68
CA ALA A 27 -5.51 -18.87 -12.15
C ALA A 27 -6.18 -17.83 -11.25
N CYS A 28 -7.43 -18.04 -10.81
CA CYS A 28 -8.12 -17.13 -9.90
C CYS A 28 -7.43 -17.08 -8.53
N CYS A 29 -7.03 -18.22 -7.97
CA CYS A 29 -6.32 -18.25 -6.70
C CYS A 29 -4.94 -17.58 -6.80
N GLY A 30 -4.19 -17.86 -7.88
CA GLY A 30 -2.89 -17.23 -8.12
C GLY A 30 -3.01 -15.72 -8.36
N GLY A 31 -3.99 -15.30 -9.16
CA GLY A 31 -4.29 -13.89 -9.43
C GLY A 31 -4.70 -13.14 -8.17
N TRP A 32 -5.54 -13.74 -7.32
CA TRP A 32 -5.92 -13.14 -6.03
C TRP A 32 -4.73 -13.00 -5.07
N ALA A 33 -3.87 -14.02 -4.97
CA ALA A 33 -2.68 -13.95 -4.14
C ALA A 33 -1.71 -12.88 -4.64
N TRP A 34 -1.51 -12.79 -5.97
CA TRP A 34 -0.63 -11.80 -6.59
C TRP A 34 -1.17 -10.37 -6.46
N HIS A 35 -2.49 -10.17 -6.58
CA HIS A 35 -3.17 -8.88 -6.44
C HIS A 35 -2.80 -8.15 -5.14
N ASN A 36 -2.59 -8.90 -4.05
CA ASN A 36 -2.28 -8.33 -2.74
C ASN A 36 -0.78 -8.11 -2.49
N THR A 37 0.05 -8.13 -3.55
CA THR A 37 1.51 -7.93 -3.46
C THR A 37 1.93 -6.58 -4.03
N PRO A 38 3.04 -5.98 -3.55
CA PRO A 38 3.59 -4.74 -4.11
C PRO A 38 3.84 -4.80 -5.62
N SER A 39 4.26 -5.98 -6.11
CA SER A 39 4.52 -6.21 -7.53
C SER A 39 3.30 -5.99 -8.42
N PHE A 40 2.09 -6.27 -7.93
CA PHE A 40 0.86 -6.07 -8.69
C PHE A 40 0.61 -4.56 -8.90
N CYS A 41 0.76 -3.77 -7.85
CA CYS A 41 0.59 -2.32 -7.90
C CYS A 41 1.52 -1.69 -8.95
N GLY A 42 2.78 -2.14 -9.01
CA GLY A 42 3.74 -1.68 -10.01
C GLY A 42 3.50 -2.21 -11.43
N THR A 43 3.00 -3.45 -11.58
CA THR A 43 2.86 -4.14 -12.88
C THR A 43 1.49 -3.95 -13.55
N VAL A 44 0.48 -3.49 -12.83
CA VAL A 44 -0.87 -3.29 -13.40
C VAL A 44 -1.20 -1.81 -13.52
N CYS A 45 -0.78 -1.00 -12.55
CA CYS A 45 -1.01 0.44 -12.54
C CYS A 45 0.23 1.21 -13.03
N HIS A 46 0.88 0.70 -14.09
CA HIS A 46 2.05 1.35 -14.71
C HIS A 46 1.78 2.87 -14.86
N ASP A 47 2.71 3.69 -14.39
CA ASP A 47 2.64 5.16 -14.23
C ASP A 47 2.05 5.68 -12.91
N SER A 48 0.88 5.20 -12.44
CA SER A 48 0.26 5.79 -11.24
C SER A 48 0.90 5.37 -9.92
N MET A 49 1.48 4.17 -9.85
CA MET A 49 2.10 3.65 -8.63
C MET A 49 3.58 3.27 -8.80
N GLY A 50 4.11 3.36 -10.03
CA GLY A 50 5.48 2.96 -10.34
C GLY A 50 6.54 3.73 -9.54
N ASN A 51 6.39 5.04 -9.42
CA ASN A 51 7.32 5.89 -8.65
C ASN A 51 7.26 5.58 -7.14
N HIS A 52 6.06 5.35 -6.60
CA HIS A 52 5.89 4.99 -5.19
C HIS A 52 6.45 3.60 -4.88
N LEU A 53 6.33 2.66 -5.81
CA LEU A 53 6.99 1.36 -5.69
C LEU A 53 8.51 1.50 -5.74
N ALA A 54 9.06 2.29 -6.68
CA ALA A 54 10.49 2.53 -6.77
C ALA A 54 11.05 3.15 -5.47
N ASN A 55 10.34 4.13 -4.90
CA ASN A 55 10.65 4.68 -3.59
C ASN A 55 10.59 3.62 -2.48
N TYR A 56 9.49 2.84 -2.40
CA TYR A 56 9.33 1.77 -1.42
C TYR A 56 10.46 0.72 -1.50
N GLU A 57 10.90 0.37 -2.71
CA GLU A 57 12.00 -0.56 -2.96
C GLU A 57 13.39 0.08 -2.80
N GLY A 58 13.46 1.41 -2.64
CA GLY A 58 14.71 2.17 -2.56
C GLY A 58 15.48 2.23 -3.87
N THR A 59 14.81 2.05 -5.01
CA THR A 59 15.41 2.06 -6.36
C THR A 59 15.27 3.41 -7.07
N ASP A 60 14.57 4.36 -6.46
CA ASP A 60 14.44 5.74 -6.93
C ASP A 60 15.70 6.58 -6.64
N GLU A 61 15.72 7.82 -7.14
CA GLU A 61 16.83 8.75 -6.91
C GLU A 61 16.99 9.18 -5.45
N SER A 62 15.91 9.08 -4.67
CA SER A 62 15.94 9.39 -3.26
C SER A 62 16.58 8.27 -2.45
N ASN A 63 16.79 7.05 -3.01
CA ASN A 63 17.22 5.83 -2.33
C ASN A 63 16.20 5.33 -1.28
N GLY A 64 14.92 5.61 -1.50
CA GLY A 64 13.83 5.28 -0.58
C GLY A 64 13.72 6.22 0.61
N ALA A 65 13.82 7.53 0.37
CA ALA A 65 13.47 8.52 1.39
C ALA A 65 11.97 8.42 1.67
N GLY A 66 11.61 8.19 2.93
CA GLY A 66 10.24 8.11 3.41
C GLY A 66 9.97 6.94 4.34
N LEU A 67 8.80 7.00 4.97
CA LEU A 67 8.32 5.96 5.87
C LEU A 67 7.95 4.67 5.14
N ALA A 68 7.51 4.71 3.88
CA ALA A 68 7.10 3.53 3.14
C ALA A 68 8.28 2.57 2.95
N ALA A 69 9.41 3.09 2.45
CA ALA A 69 10.64 2.32 2.32
C ALA A 69 11.16 1.87 3.70
N TRP A 70 11.14 2.74 4.70
CA TRP A 70 11.61 2.41 6.04
C TRP A 70 10.82 1.26 6.65
N HIS A 71 9.48 1.32 6.63
CA HIS A 71 8.62 0.26 7.16
C HIS A 71 8.69 -1.02 6.32
N GLY A 72 8.81 -0.92 4.99
CA GLY A 72 9.03 -2.08 4.13
C GLY A 72 10.33 -2.83 4.47
N GLN A 73 11.41 -2.10 4.73
CA GLN A 73 12.73 -2.68 5.02
C GLN A 73 12.89 -3.17 6.46
N HIS A 74 12.24 -2.53 7.44
CA HIS A 74 12.45 -2.81 8.86
C HIS A 74 11.32 -3.58 9.52
N GLU A 75 10.08 -3.38 9.06
CA GLU A 75 8.87 -3.93 9.68
C GLU A 75 8.13 -4.92 8.76
N GLY A 76 8.57 -5.06 7.49
CA GLY A 76 7.99 -5.97 6.52
C GLY A 76 6.57 -5.60 6.08
N THR A 77 6.15 -4.35 6.30
CA THR A 77 4.85 -3.85 5.86
C THR A 77 4.81 -3.70 4.35
N THR A 78 3.67 -4.01 3.76
CA THR A 78 3.37 -3.89 2.33
C THR A 78 2.48 -2.68 2.04
N CYS A 79 2.25 -2.38 0.76
CA CYS A 79 1.43 -1.24 0.33
C CYS A 79 0.04 -1.23 0.99
N LEU A 80 -0.60 -2.40 1.08
CA LEU A 80 -1.97 -2.54 1.61
C LEU A 80 -2.05 -2.42 3.13
N ASP A 81 -0.92 -2.51 3.83
CA ASP A 81 -0.86 -2.30 5.27
C ASP A 81 -1.04 -0.82 5.61
N CYS A 82 -0.88 0.11 4.66
CA CYS A 82 -1.18 1.54 4.79
C CYS A 82 -2.33 1.97 3.85
N HIS A 83 -2.31 1.53 2.59
CA HIS A 83 -3.30 1.84 1.57
C HIS A 83 -4.32 0.71 1.42
N THR A 84 -5.31 0.65 2.31
CA THR A 84 -6.33 -0.40 2.29
C THR A 84 -7.12 -0.38 0.98
N ALA A 85 -7.29 -1.55 0.37
CA ALA A 85 -8.04 -1.71 -0.87
C ALA A 85 -9.52 -1.95 -0.57
N GLU A 86 -10.24 -0.89 -0.19
CA GLU A 86 -11.70 -0.96 -0.05
C GLU A 86 -12.39 -1.11 -1.42
N LEU A 87 -13.51 -1.83 -1.47
CA LEU A 87 -14.17 -2.22 -2.72
C LEU A 87 -14.66 -1.03 -3.55
N ASP A 88 -15.17 0.00 -2.89
CA ASP A 88 -15.59 1.25 -3.51
C ASP A 88 -14.42 1.99 -4.17
N VAL A 89 -13.26 1.97 -3.51
CA VAL A 89 -12.04 2.58 -4.05
C VAL A 89 -11.51 1.77 -5.24
N GLN A 90 -11.50 0.43 -5.16
CA GLN A 90 -11.09 -0.41 -6.29
C GLN A 90 -11.99 -0.21 -7.54
N VAL A 91 -13.29 0.02 -7.34
CA VAL A 91 -14.22 0.34 -8.43
C VAL A 91 -13.90 1.72 -9.04
N ALA A 92 -13.61 2.72 -8.21
CA ALA A 92 -13.24 4.05 -8.67
C ALA A 92 -11.91 4.04 -9.46
N GLU A 93 -10.91 3.29 -8.99
CA GLU A 93 -9.63 3.12 -9.69
C GLU A 93 -9.82 2.49 -11.07
N LEU A 94 -10.61 1.41 -11.15
CA LEU A 94 -10.90 0.75 -12.43
C LEU A 94 -11.59 1.71 -13.42
N GLN A 95 -12.55 2.50 -12.94
CA GLN A 95 -13.26 3.49 -13.77
C GLN A 95 -12.30 4.57 -14.30
N SER A 96 -11.43 5.11 -13.44
CA SER A 96 -10.43 6.10 -13.81
C SER A 96 -9.43 5.53 -14.83
N GLN A 97 -8.94 4.30 -14.63
CA GLN A 97 -8.08 3.63 -15.60
C GLN A 97 -8.74 3.45 -16.97
N LEU A 98 -10.01 3.02 -17.00
CA LEU A 98 -10.77 2.87 -18.25
C LEU A 98 -11.05 4.22 -18.94
N ALA A 99 -11.18 5.30 -18.17
CA ALA A 99 -11.36 6.66 -18.68
C ALA A 99 -10.04 7.32 -19.12
N GLY A 100 -8.89 6.75 -18.75
CA GLY A 100 -7.57 7.35 -18.97
C GLY A 100 -7.30 8.58 -18.09
N ASP A 101 -8.10 8.79 -17.03
CA ASP A 101 -7.97 9.89 -16.07
C ASP A 101 -7.20 9.41 -14.84
N THR A 102 -5.94 9.03 -15.03
CA THR A 102 -5.07 8.48 -13.97
C THR A 102 -4.53 9.53 -13.01
N ASP A 103 -4.67 10.81 -13.36
CA ASP A 103 -4.22 11.95 -12.55
C ASP A 103 -5.21 12.25 -11.41
N ASN A 104 -6.47 11.88 -11.57
CA ASN A 104 -7.51 11.97 -10.55
C ASN A 104 -8.26 10.64 -10.42
N LEU A 105 -7.57 9.63 -9.88
CA LEU A 105 -8.15 8.34 -9.47
C LEU A 105 -9.26 8.46 -8.38
N GLY A 106 -9.72 9.67 -8.04
CA GLY A 106 -10.62 9.93 -6.90
C GLY A 106 -9.92 9.80 -5.54
N LEU A 107 -8.59 9.85 -5.53
CA LEU A 107 -7.73 9.44 -4.41
C LEU A 107 -7.12 10.61 -3.63
N GLY A 108 -7.83 11.73 -3.49
CA GLY A 108 -7.38 12.82 -2.61
C GLY A 108 -7.02 12.29 -1.21
N ASP A 109 -7.75 11.29 -0.74
CA ASP A 109 -7.57 10.60 0.54
C ASP A 109 -6.38 9.61 0.56
N ARG A 110 -5.69 9.37 -0.56
CA ARG A 110 -4.44 8.57 -0.59
C ARG A 110 -3.17 9.40 -0.59
N TYR A 111 -3.27 10.71 -0.90
CA TYR A 111 -2.17 11.64 -0.64
C TYR A 111 -1.94 11.85 0.86
N TYR A 112 -2.97 11.58 1.66
CA TYR A 112 -3.00 11.91 3.07
C TYR A 112 -3.59 10.75 3.87
N ILE A 113 -2.74 10.01 4.56
CA ILE A 113 -3.17 8.90 5.39
C ILE A 113 -3.76 9.43 6.69
N ASP A 114 -4.97 8.98 7.04
CA ASP A 114 -5.57 9.37 8.32
C ASP A 114 -4.70 8.89 9.50
N ASN A 115 -4.65 9.69 10.56
CA ASN A 115 -3.88 9.37 11.77
C ASN A 115 -4.28 8.02 12.36
N ASP A 116 -5.55 7.65 12.29
CA ASP A 116 -6.07 6.38 12.80
C ASP A 116 -5.34 5.20 12.15
N LYS A 117 -4.94 5.34 10.89
CA LYS A 117 -4.17 4.30 10.21
C LYS A 117 -2.80 4.11 10.83
N CYS A 118 -2.10 5.21 11.12
CA CYS A 118 -0.81 5.17 11.82
C CYS A 118 -0.97 4.67 13.27
N LEU A 119 -1.96 5.21 13.98
CA LEU A 119 -2.25 4.89 15.38
C LEU A 119 -2.67 3.44 15.57
N SER A 120 -3.26 2.78 14.56
CA SER A 120 -3.60 1.36 14.61
C SER A 120 -2.40 0.46 14.96
N CYS A 121 -1.16 0.90 14.64
CA CYS A 121 0.08 0.25 15.04
C CYS A 121 0.86 1.06 16.10
N HIS A 122 0.75 2.40 16.10
CA HIS A 122 1.52 3.31 16.94
C HIS A 122 0.73 3.81 18.16
N GLY A 123 0.40 2.89 19.07
CA GLY A 123 -0.14 3.22 20.41
C GLY A 123 -1.66 3.44 20.48
N GLY A 124 -2.38 3.39 19.37
CA GLY A 124 -3.86 3.43 19.32
C GLY A 124 -4.50 4.78 19.61
N SER A 125 -3.73 5.76 20.10
CA SER A 125 -4.18 7.15 20.33
C SER A 125 -2.99 8.09 20.43
N TYR A 126 -3.21 9.39 20.18
CA TYR A 126 -2.19 10.42 20.40
C TYR A 126 -1.68 10.44 21.84
N ASP A 127 -2.57 10.26 22.83
CA ASP A 127 -2.18 10.30 24.24
C ASP A 127 -1.23 9.16 24.60
N GLU A 128 -1.45 7.97 24.05
CA GLU A 128 -0.58 6.84 24.29
C GLU A 128 0.73 6.94 23.50
N LEU A 129 0.67 7.43 22.25
CA LEU A 129 1.85 7.74 21.46
C LEU A 129 2.73 8.79 22.16
N ALA A 130 2.12 9.84 22.72
CA ALA A 130 2.80 10.88 23.47
C ALA A 130 3.55 10.35 24.69
N LYS A 131 2.98 9.36 25.40
CA LYS A 131 3.66 8.68 26.51
C LYS A 131 4.83 7.85 26.02
N GLN A 132 4.66 7.12 24.91
CA GLN A 132 5.76 6.33 24.33
C GLN A 132 6.94 7.21 23.89
N THR A 133 6.67 8.48 23.55
CA THR A 133 7.70 9.46 23.17
C THR A 133 8.00 10.49 24.27
N GLU A 134 7.72 10.19 25.54
CA GLU A 134 7.95 11.11 26.67
C GLU A 134 9.41 11.53 26.83
N SER A 135 10.35 10.70 26.37
CA SER A 135 11.79 10.96 26.40
C SER A 135 12.21 12.19 25.59
N LEU A 136 11.35 12.65 24.66
CA LEU A 136 11.54 13.90 23.90
C LEU A 136 11.25 15.16 24.74
N GLY A 137 10.67 14.99 25.94
CA GLY A 137 10.47 16.04 26.92
C GLY A 137 9.64 17.21 26.39
N ALA A 138 10.13 18.44 26.62
CA ALA A 138 9.43 19.67 26.25
C ALA A 138 9.28 19.88 24.73
N TYR A 139 10.01 19.12 23.90
CA TYR A 139 9.94 19.23 22.44
C TYR A 139 9.17 18.06 21.80
N ASN A 140 8.45 17.24 22.58
CA ASN A 140 7.69 16.10 22.07
C ASN A 140 6.58 16.55 21.08
N PRO A 141 6.70 16.27 19.77
CA PRO A 141 5.71 16.71 18.77
C PRO A 141 4.35 16.02 18.95
N HIS A 142 4.32 14.84 19.58
CA HIS A 142 3.10 14.08 19.83
C HIS A 142 2.31 14.56 21.06
N ASN A 143 2.90 15.45 21.87
CA ASN A 143 2.23 16.17 22.96
C ASN A 143 2.30 17.69 22.71
N SER A 144 1.86 18.09 21.52
CA SER A 144 2.03 19.46 21.04
C SER A 144 1.02 20.43 21.66
N PRO A 145 1.43 21.65 22.05
CA PRO A 145 0.52 22.73 22.44
C PRO A 145 -0.35 23.23 21.29
N HIS A 146 -0.01 22.89 20.03
CA HIS A 146 -0.81 23.19 18.85
C HIS A 146 -1.93 22.17 18.60
N GLY A 147 -2.10 21.21 19.51
CA GLY A 147 -3.07 20.12 19.38
C GLY A 147 -2.54 18.96 18.55
N GLN A 148 -3.46 18.08 18.16
CA GLN A 148 -3.14 16.91 17.34
C GLN A 148 -2.95 17.36 15.89
N ILE A 149 -1.70 17.30 15.44
CA ILE A 149 -1.30 17.58 14.05
C ILE A 149 -1.22 16.24 13.34
N ASN A 150 -1.77 16.14 12.14
CA ASN A 150 -1.73 14.88 11.40
C ASN A 150 -0.30 14.43 11.10
N CYS A 151 -0.09 13.11 11.15
CA CYS A 151 1.19 12.47 11.00
C CYS A 151 1.92 12.93 9.73
N ASN A 152 1.21 13.04 8.60
CA ASN A 152 1.79 13.39 7.29
C ASN A 152 2.35 14.81 7.21
N GLU A 153 2.08 15.69 8.18
CA GLU A 153 2.68 17.02 8.21
C GLU A 153 4.20 16.97 8.43
N CYS A 154 4.67 15.97 9.20
CA CYS A 154 6.09 15.75 9.44
C CYS A 154 6.56 14.42 8.83
N HIS A 155 5.74 13.39 8.98
CA HIS A 155 6.07 12.02 8.65
C HIS A 155 5.62 11.63 7.25
N LYS A 156 6.54 11.71 6.30
CA LYS A 156 6.22 11.53 4.90
C LYS A 156 6.34 10.07 4.46
N GLY A 157 5.35 9.60 3.71
CA GLY A 157 5.30 8.22 3.22
C GLY A 157 6.36 7.93 2.15
N HIS A 158 6.40 8.73 1.09
CA HIS A 158 7.24 8.50 -0.09
C HIS A 158 8.19 9.66 -0.40
N GLU A 159 8.60 10.42 0.62
CA GLU A 159 9.59 11.50 0.51
C GLU A 159 10.32 11.69 1.85
N ALA A 160 11.36 12.51 1.87
CA ALA A 160 12.07 12.85 3.09
C ALA A 160 11.13 13.50 4.13
N GLN A 161 11.34 13.17 5.40
CA GLN A 161 10.61 13.71 6.53
C GLN A 161 10.82 15.22 6.65
N VAL A 162 9.78 15.92 7.11
CA VAL A 162 9.77 17.39 7.24
C VAL A 162 9.76 17.78 8.70
N ASP A 163 10.72 18.60 9.12
CA ASP A 163 10.70 19.20 10.45
C ASP A 163 9.82 20.45 10.46
N THR A 164 8.51 20.25 10.56
CA THR A 164 7.52 21.32 10.53
C THR A 164 7.64 22.27 11.73
N CYS A 165 8.01 21.73 12.89
CA CYS A 165 8.21 22.51 14.11
C CYS A 165 9.45 23.42 14.01
N GLY A 166 10.53 22.86 13.46
CA GLY A 166 11.81 23.51 13.18
C GLY A 166 11.73 24.77 12.30
N GLN A 167 10.65 24.93 11.55
CA GLN A 167 10.43 26.10 10.68
C GLN A 167 10.20 27.40 11.47
N CYS A 168 9.70 27.29 12.70
CA CYS A 168 9.34 28.44 13.54
C CYS A 168 10.15 28.51 14.84
N HIS A 169 10.53 27.38 15.40
CA HIS A 169 11.25 27.31 16.67
C HIS A 169 12.23 26.13 16.69
N PRO A 170 13.19 26.10 17.63
CA PRO A 170 14.05 24.93 17.79
C PRO A 170 13.21 23.66 18.00
N ASN A 171 13.55 22.60 17.27
CA ASN A 171 12.93 21.29 17.41
C ASN A 171 13.60 20.44 18.51
N GLY A 172 14.47 21.03 19.33
CA GLY A 172 15.23 20.30 20.36
C GLY A 172 16.37 19.41 19.83
N GLY A 173 16.76 19.54 18.56
CA GLY A 173 17.81 18.72 17.93
C GLY A 173 17.33 17.32 17.54
N GLN A 174 16.02 17.12 17.45
CA GLN A 174 15.40 15.85 17.10
C GLN A 174 15.61 15.51 15.63
N THR A 175 15.66 14.21 15.32
CA THR A 175 15.71 13.69 13.96
C THR A 175 14.61 12.67 13.75
N MET A 176 14.12 12.57 12.52
CA MET A 176 13.10 11.60 12.11
C MET A 176 13.74 10.48 11.30
N ARG A 177 13.17 9.27 11.42
CA ARG A 177 13.57 8.09 10.65
C ARG A 177 12.98 8.13 9.25
N GLY A 178 13.57 7.40 8.31
CA GLY A 178 13.10 7.39 6.92
C GLY A 178 13.56 8.62 6.12
N ASN A 179 14.68 9.24 6.52
CA ASN A 179 15.39 10.24 5.71
C ASN A 179 16.57 9.67 4.92
N ASN A 180 16.77 8.35 5.06
CA ASN A 180 17.77 7.45 4.48
C ASN A 180 19.22 7.94 4.33
#